data_AF-A0ABD0NA95-F1
#
_entry.id   AF-A0ABD0NA95-F1
#
_cell.length_a   1.000
_cell.length_b   1.000
_cell.length_c   1.000
_cell.angle_alpha   90.00
_cell.angle_beta   90.00
_cell.angle_gamma   90.00
#
_symmetry.space_group_name_H-M   'P 1'
#
loop_
_entity.id
_entity.type
_entity.pdbx_description
1 polymer ?
#
loop_
_entity_poly.entity_id
_entity_poly.type
_entity_poly.pdbx_seq_one_letter_code
_entity_poly.pdbx_strand_id
1 'polypeptide(L)'
;MAGTDMDPEVARGLFEEGATLVLLGVPEGTELGLDYKTWTLGPRFRGVKMIPPGLHFLHYCSANSNGAYGEIGPKMGLFLSLKPREVLVAHWNKREEDLEFSEDPEEAERVRANLRELDGYLGPYPYDTLRKWVSLTDRLSQEIAFALQPLSGRVCAFSDVIPELKLTHTKDREEQNLPRNDRECQSMKEGLDRLPRMKQREGTELRFSNIPKQAYPPGATPAQITQYSMDLSYALNSVLDSHYKEQPLNVLGEHCLLTEHCVKPERMVILL
;
A
#
# COMPACT_ATOMS: atom_id res chain seq x y z
N MET A 1 11.40 -14.01 21.28
CA MET A 1 10.32 -14.73 20.59
C MET A 1 9.35 -15.24 21.63
N ALA A 2 8.31 -14.46 21.97
CA ALA A 2 7.18 -14.99 22.72
C ALA A 2 6.28 -15.65 21.67
N GLY A 3 6.39 -16.96 21.51
CA GLY A 3 5.35 -17.72 20.85
C GLY A 3 4.09 -17.54 21.69
N THR A 4 3.03 -17.04 21.07
CA THR A 4 1.70 -17.15 21.67
C THR A 4 1.46 -18.64 21.93
N ASP A 5 1.27 -19.00 23.20
CA ASP A 5 0.97 -20.37 23.63
C ASP A 5 -0.47 -20.66 23.19
N MET A 6 -0.63 -20.95 21.91
CA MET A 6 -1.91 -21.28 21.28
C MET A 6 -2.19 -22.75 21.57
N ASP A 7 -3.41 -23.03 22.03
CA ASP A 7 -3.84 -24.39 22.26
C ASP A 7 -3.67 -25.24 20.98
N PRO A 8 -3.06 -26.44 21.06
CA PRO A 8 -2.77 -27.25 19.88
C PRO A 8 -4.01 -27.65 19.07
N GLU A 9 -5.17 -27.83 19.72
CA GLU A 9 -6.41 -28.17 19.02
C GLU A 9 -6.93 -26.97 18.23
N VAL A 10 -6.85 -25.77 18.81
CA VAL A 10 -7.15 -24.50 18.13
C VAL A 10 -6.20 -24.29 16.95
N ALA A 11 -4.89 -24.50 17.13
CA ALA A 11 -3.90 -24.35 16.07
C ALA A 11 -4.17 -25.29 14.89
N ARG A 12 -4.57 -26.53 15.15
CA ARG A 12 -4.96 -27.48 14.10
C ARG A 12 -6.22 -27.03 13.35
N GLY A 13 -7.24 -26.55 14.08
CA GLY A 13 -8.45 -26.01 13.46
C GLY A 13 -8.14 -24.79 12.58
N LEU A 14 -7.30 -23.87 13.04
CA LEU A 14 -6.88 -22.71 12.27
C LEU A 14 -6.01 -23.07 11.07
N PHE A 15 -5.21 -24.13 11.15
CA PHE A 15 -4.43 -24.62 10.01
C PHE A 15 -5.32 -25.20 8.91
N GLU A 16 -6.40 -25.87 9.30
CA GLU A 16 -7.36 -26.46 8.35
C GLU A 16 -8.31 -25.42 7.75
N GLU A 17 -8.76 -24.44 8.52
CA GLU A 17 -9.75 -23.43 8.08
C GLU A 17 -9.14 -22.13 7.55
N GLY A 18 -7.96 -21.76 8.04
CA GLY A 18 -7.29 -20.52 7.68
C GLY A 18 -6.72 -20.55 6.26
N ALA A 19 -6.60 -19.38 5.66
CA ALA A 19 -5.86 -19.21 4.43
C ALA A 19 -4.35 -19.34 4.68
N THR A 20 -3.61 -19.65 3.61
CA THR A 20 -2.16 -19.75 3.61
C THR A 20 -1.57 -18.98 2.45
N LEU A 21 -0.59 -18.12 2.74
CA LEU A 21 0.23 -17.45 1.76
C LEU A 21 1.58 -18.17 1.68
N VAL A 22 1.91 -18.71 0.51
CA VAL A 22 3.19 -19.37 0.22
C VAL A 22 4.04 -18.44 -0.65
N LEU A 23 5.28 -18.23 -0.24
CA LEU A 23 6.23 -17.32 -0.86
C LEU A 23 7.42 -18.11 -1.43
N LEU A 24 7.67 -17.93 -2.72
CA LEU A 24 8.68 -18.66 -3.46
C LEU A 24 9.77 -17.70 -3.96
N GLY A 25 11.03 -18.03 -3.67
CA GLY A 25 12.19 -17.29 -4.18
C GLY A 25 12.44 -15.93 -3.51
N VAL A 26 11.73 -15.59 -2.44
CA VAL A 26 11.96 -14.33 -1.71
C VAL A 26 13.36 -14.35 -1.05
N PRO A 27 14.18 -13.30 -1.23
CA PRO A 27 15.52 -13.22 -0.65
C PRO A 27 15.52 -13.25 0.88
N GLU A 28 16.54 -13.90 1.45
CA GLU A 28 16.80 -13.80 2.89
C GLU A 28 17.07 -12.33 3.29
N GLY A 29 16.61 -11.94 4.47
CA GLY A 29 16.73 -10.58 4.97
C GLY A 29 15.61 -9.64 4.52
N THR A 30 14.78 -10.04 3.55
CA THR A 30 13.59 -9.26 3.14
C THR A 30 12.72 -9.01 4.35
N GLU A 31 12.22 -7.79 4.53
CA GLU A 31 11.19 -7.54 5.53
C GLU A 31 9.83 -7.87 4.92
N LEU A 32 9.05 -8.70 5.60
CA LEU A 32 7.68 -9.02 5.22
C LEU A 32 6.79 -8.70 6.41
N GLY A 33 5.66 -8.05 6.19
CA GLY A 33 4.65 -7.89 7.19
C GLY A 33 3.26 -8.21 6.67
N LEU A 34 2.44 -8.71 7.58
CA LEU A 34 1.04 -8.97 7.34
C LEU A 34 0.27 -8.25 8.45
N ASP A 35 -0.57 -7.32 8.03
CA ASP A 35 -1.25 -6.37 8.89
C ASP A 35 -0.25 -5.65 9.80
N TYR A 36 -0.36 -5.88 11.11
CA TYR A 36 0.37 -5.17 12.17
C TYR A 36 1.74 -5.77 12.53
N LYS A 37 2.11 -6.91 11.96
CA LYS A 37 3.38 -7.57 12.32
C LYS A 37 4.30 -7.64 11.13
N THR A 38 5.56 -7.31 11.37
CA THR A 38 6.65 -7.40 10.40
C THR A 38 7.69 -8.37 10.93
N TRP A 39 8.30 -9.12 10.02
CA TRP A 39 9.38 -10.05 10.29
C TRP A 39 10.47 -9.86 9.24
N THR A 40 11.72 -10.01 9.66
CA THR A 40 12.83 -10.22 8.72
C THR A 40 12.87 -11.70 8.34
N LEU A 41 12.82 -12.00 7.05
CA LEU A 41 12.72 -13.37 6.56
C LEU A 41 14.04 -14.12 6.68
N GLY A 42 14.01 -15.28 7.33
CA GLY A 42 15.12 -16.23 7.35
C GLY A 42 15.16 -17.14 6.12
N PRO A 43 16.24 -17.91 5.93
CA PRO A 43 16.50 -18.67 4.69
C PRO A 43 15.47 -19.78 4.42
N ARG A 44 14.85 -20.29 5.48
CA ARG A 44 13.85 -21.35 5.45
C ARG A 44 12.41 -20.83 5.42
N PHE A 45 12.18 -19.54 5.59
CA PHE A 45 10.82 -19.02 5.59
C PHE A 45 10.19 -19.16 4.20
N ARG A 46 8.95 -19.64 4.16
CA ARG A 46 8.20 -19.89 2.92
C ARG A 46 6.78 -19.31 2.96
N GLY A 47 6.44 -18.49 3.94
CA GLY A 47 5.16 -17.79 3.99
C GLY A 47 4.42 -17.89 5.33
N VAL A 48 3.13 -17.57 5.32
CA VAL A 48 2.29 -17.42 6.51
C VAL A 48 1.08 -18.33 6.41
N LYS A 49 0.80 -19.09 7.47
CA LYS A 49 -0.36 -20.00 7.61
C LYS A 49 -1.36 -19.47 8.62
N MET A 50 -2.55 -20.09 8.63
CA MET A 50 -3.61 -19.80 9.60
C MET A 50 -4.12 -18.36 9.50
N ILE A 51 -4.14 -17.77 8.31
CA ILE A 51 -4.61 -16.41 8.12
C ILE A 51 -6.15 -16.42 8.15
N PRO A 52 -6.80 -15.62 9.00
CA PRO A 52 -8.26 -15.52 9.00
C PRO A 52 -8.81 -15.13 7.62
N PRO A 53 -10.04 -15.51 7.27
CA PRO A 53 -10.69 -14.98 6.08
C PRO A 53 -11.02 -13.49 6.27
N GLY A 54 -10.94 -12.72 5.19
CA GLY A 54 -11.23 -11.30 5.18
C GLY A 54 -10.13 -10.46 4.53
N LEU A 55 -10.20 -9.15 4.77
CA LEU A 55 -9.25 -8.18 4.25
C LEU A 55 -7.97 -8.18 5.10
N HIS A 56 -6.83 -8.24 4.44
CA HIS A 56 -5.49 -8.18 5.03
C HIS A 56 -4.61 -7.24 4.21
N PHE A 57 -3.58 -6.68 4.83
CA PHE A 57 -2.58 -5.86 4.14
C PHE A 57 -1.22 -6.52 4.21
N LEU A 58 -0.73 -6.99 3.06
CA LEU A 58 0.61 -7.54 2.92
C LEU A 58 1.56 -6.40 2.55
N HIS A 59 2.65 -6.25 3.29
CA HIS A 59 3.71 -5.30 2.96
C HIS A 59 5.08 -5.96 3.02
N TYR A 60 6.03 -5.46 2.24
CA TYR A 60 7.39 -5.98 2.22
C TYR A 60 8.37 -4.90 1.77
N CYS A 61 9.64 -5.11 2.12
CA CYS A 61 10.76 -4.31 1.66
C CYS A 61 11.89 -5.25 1.22
N SER A 62 12.35 -5.10 -0.02
CA SER A 62 13.48 -5.89 -0.54
C SER A 62 14.73 -5.68 0.31
N ALA A 63 15.46 -6.77 0.57
CA ALA A 63 16.78 -6.68 1.18
C ALA A 63 17.82 -6.33 0.12
N ASN A 64 18.51 -5.21 0.29
CA ASN A 64 19.63 -4.87 -0.58
C ASN A 64 20.89 -5.62 -0.11
N SER A 65 21.26 -6.67 -0.84
CA SER A 65 22.47 -7.45 -0.55
C SER A 65 23.78 -6.70 -0.85
N ASN A 66 23.73 -5.56 -1.55
CA ASN A 66 24.92 -4.85 -2.05
C ASN A 66 25.20 -3.50 -1.38
N GLY A 67 24.35 -3.06 -0.44
CA GLY A 67 24.56 -1.81 0.30
C GLY A 67 25.57 -2.03 1.44
N ALA A 68 26.61 -1.19 1.51
CA ALA A 68 27.61 -1.21 2.59
C ALA A 68 27.03 -0.99 4.01
N TYR A 69 25.72 -0.72 4.13
CA TYR A 69 25.02 -0.41 5.37
C TYR A 69 23.64 -1.08 5.52
N GLY A 70 23.37 -2.20 4.83
CA GLY A 70 22.11 -2.94 5.02
C GLY A 70 20.86 -2.13 4.68
N GLU A 71 20.94 -1.30 3.64
CA GLU A 71 19.84 -0.44 3.22
C GLU A 71 18.64 -1.28 2.77
N ILE A 72 17.47 -0.99 3.34
CA ILE A 72 16.22 -1.65 3.02
C ILE A 72 15.57 -0.89 1.85
N GLY A 73 15.11 -1.61 0.83
CA GLY A 73 14.40 -1.03 -0.31
C GLY A 73 13.09 -0.34 0.09
N PRO A 74 12.41 0.35 -0.84
CA PRO A 74 11.13 0.94 -0.54
C PRO A 74 10.11 -0.09 -0.06
N LYS A 75 9.29 0.34 0.92
CA LYS A 75 8.16 -0.47 1.37
C LYS A 75 7.09 -0.48 0.29
N MET A 76 6.76 -1.68 -0.13
CA MET A 76 5.66 -2.01 -1.03
C MET A 76 4.57 -2.72 -0.23
N GLY A 77 3.33 -2.64 -0.70
CA GLY A 77 2.25 -3.41 -0.12
C GLY A 77 1.04 -3.53 -1.04
N LEU A 78 0.13 -4.43 -0.67
CA LEU A 78 -1.11 -4.66 -1.38
C LEU A 78 -2.18 -5.21 -0.43
N PHE A 79 -3.44 -5.03 -0.82
CA PHE A 79 -4.56 -5.63 -0.13
C PHE A 79 -4.78 -7.07 -0.61
N LEU A 80 -4.94 -7.97 0.35
CA LEU A 80 -5.38 -9.33 0.12
C LEU A 80 -6.80 -9.47 0.64
N SER A 81 -7.66 -10.14 -0.12
CA SER A 81 -8.96 -10.58 0.38
C SER A 81 -9.02 -12.09 0.33
N LEU A 82 -8.95 -12.70 1.51
CA LEU A 82 -8.77 -14.13 1.66
C LEU A 82 -10.07 -14.83 2.00
N LYS A 83 -10.31 -15.97 1.34
CA LYS A 83 -11.41 -16.89 1.63
C LYS A 83 -10.95 -17.98 2.60
N PRO A 84 -11.89 -18.64 3.31
CA PRO A 84 -11.56 -19.81 4.11
C PRO A 84 -10.81 -20.86 3.27
N ARG A 85 -9.73 -21.43 3.82
CA ARG A 85 -8.89 -22.48 3.21
C ARG A 85 -8.23 -22.10 1.87
N GLU A 86 -8.16 -20.80 1.57
CA GLU A 86 -7.51 -20.32 0.37
C GLU A 86 -5.99 -20.50 0.46
N VAL A 87 -5.36 -20.87 -0.65
CA VAL A 87 -3.90 -20.99 -0.76
C VAL A 87 -3.46 -20.03 -1.84
N LEU A 88 -2.75 -18.98 -1.44
CA LEU A 88 -2.12 -18.04 -2.36
C LEU A 88 -0.66 -18.41 -2.52
N VAL A 89 -0.21 -18.48 -3.78
CA VAL A 89 1.19 -18.71 -4.11
C VAL A 89 1.73 -17.44 -4.75
N ALA A 90 2.83 -16.91 -4.23
CA ALA A 90 3.50 -15.74 -4.78
C ALA A 90 4.97 -16.02 -5.07
N HIS A 91 5.41 -15.66 -6.27
CA HIS A 91 6.78 -15.80 -6.76
C HIS A 91 7.48 -14.44 -6.68
N TRP A 92 8.72 -14.43 -6.18
CA TRP A 92 9.52 -13.23 -6.16
C TRP A 92 10.10 -12.91 -7.54
N ASN A 93 9.69 -11.79 -8.12
CA ASN A 93 10.32 -11.25 -9.32
C ASN A 93 11.55 -10.43 -8.92
N LYS A 94 12.74 -10.99 -9.16
CA LYS A 94 14.02 -10.33 -8.85
C LYS A 94 14.28 -9.03 -9.60
N ARG A 95 13.68 -8.86 -10.79
CA ARG A 95 13.91 -7.69 -11.64
C ARG A 95 13.10 -6.50 -11.13
N GLU A 96 11.84 -6.74 -10.78
CA GLU A 96 10.92 -5.70 -10.32
C GLU A 96 10.91 -5.58 -8.78
N GLU A 97 11.62 -6.47 -8.07
CA GLU A 97 11.64 -6.58 -6.61
C GLU A 97 10.23 -6.65 -6.00
N ASP A 98 9.37 -7.46 -6.64
CA ASP A 98 7.93 -7.55 -6.35
C ASP A 98 7.47 -9.02 -6.21
N LEU A 99 6.33 -9.21 -5.54
CA LEU A 99 5.61 -10.47 -5.43
C LEU A 99 4.60 -10.62 -6.57
N GLU A 100 4.76 -11.64 -7.39
CA GLU A 100 3.83 -12.02 -8.45
C GLU A 100 2.95 -13.18 -7.97
N PHE A 101 1.65 -12.92 -7.81
CA PHE A 101 0.71 -13.95 -7.37
C PHE A 101 0.34 -14.85 -8.54
N SER A 102 0.40 -16.16 -8.31
CA SER A 102 0.05 -17.16 -9.31
C SER A 102 -1.45 -17.15 -9.60
N GLU A 103 -1.81 -17.06 -10.87
CA GLU A 103 -3.18 -17.24 -11.35
C GLU A 103 -3.47 -18.70 -11.74
N ASP A 104 -2.47 -19.60 -11.67
CA ASP A 104 -2.61 -21.03 -11.98
C ASP A 104 -3.33 -21.77 -10.83
N PRO A 105 -4.58 -22.22 -11.01
CA PRO A 105 -5.31 -22.96 -9.98
C PRO A 105 -4.64 -24.31 -9.66
N GLU A 106 -3.96 -24.92 -10.63
CA GLU A 106 -3.28 -26.19 -10.43
C GLU A 106 -2.06 -26.04 -9.52
N GLU A 107 -1.34 -24.92 -9.61
CA GLU A 107 -0.24 -24.61 -8.69
C GLU A 107 -0.74 -24.46 -7.26
N ALA A 108 -1.81 -23.70 -7.07
CA ALA A 108 -2.43 -23.54 -5.75
C ALA A 108 -2.89 -24.91 -5.18
N GLU A 109 -3.45 -25.79 -6.01
CA GLU A 109 -3.89 -27.12 -5.57
C GLU A 109 -2.71 -28.06 -5.26
N ARG A 110 -1.64 -28.04 -6.07
CA ARG A 110 -0.41 -28.79 -5.77
C ARG A 110 0.21 -28.35 -4.44
N VAL A 111 0.26 -27.04 -4.19
CA VAL A 111 0.76 -26.49 -2.92
C VAL A 111 -0.18 -26.87 -1.77
N ARG A 112 -1.50 -26.78 -1.97
CA ARG A 112 -2.52 -27.20 -0.99
C ARG A 112 -2.32 -28.66 -0.58
N ALA A 113 -2.15 -29.56 -1.54
CA ALA A 113 -1.91 -30.98 -1.29
C ALA A 113 -0.62 -31.21 -0.48
N ASN A 114 0.37 -30.32 -0.59
CA ASN A 114 1.64 -30.42 0.12
C ASN A 114 1.78 -29.52 1.37
N LEU A 115 0.71 -28.87 1.84
CA LEU A 115 0.77 -27.92 2.95
C LEU A 115 1.33 -28.51 4.24
N ARG A 116 1.07 -29.80 4.50
CA ARG A 116 1.56 -30.48 5.70
C ARG A 116 3.08 -30.60 5.74
N GLU A 117 3.72 -30.81 4.59
CA GLU A 117 5.19 -30.82 4.51
C GLU A 117 5.77 -29.41 4.62
N LEU A 118 5.03 -28.41 4.13
CA LEU A 118 5.41 -27.00 4.22
C LEU A 118 5.23 -26.41 5.63
N ASP A 119 4.48 -27.07 6.52
CA ASP A 119 4.06 -26.53 7.82
C ASP A 119 5.22 -25.99 8.68
N GLY A 120 6.38 -26.67 8.66
CA GLY A 120 7.59 -26.28 9.39
C GLY A 120 8.31 -25.05 8.81
N TYR A 121 7.93 -24.60 7.62
CA TYR A 121 8.50 -23.45 6.91
C TYR A 121 7.55 -22.25 6.89
N LEU A 122 6.32 -22.42 7.41
CA LEU A 122 5.27 -21.40 7.43
C LEU A 122 5.13 -20.80 8.83
N GLY A 123 5.19 -19.47 8.92
CA GLY A 123 4.94 -18.75 10.16
C GLY A 123 3.45 -18.68 10.49
N PRO A 124 3.04 -18.83 11.77
CA PRO A 124 1.65 -18.62 12.15
C PRO A 124 1.24 -17.15 12.02
N TYR A 125 0.02 -16.89 11.56
CA TYR A 125 -0.58 -15.54 11.62
C TYR A 125 -0.58 -15.02 13.07
N PRO A 126 -0.26 -13.72 13.31
CA PRO A 126 -0.20 -13.16 14.65
C PRO A 126 -1.57 -12.80 15.22
N TYR A 127 -2.24 -13.78 15.81
CA TYR A 127 -3.53 -13.59 16.46
C TYR A 127 -3.50 -12.60 17.63
N ASP A 128 -2.34 -12.28 18.19
CA ASP A 128 -2.15 -11.22 19.19
C ASP A 128 -2.52 -9.82 18.66
N THR A 129 -2.37 -9.58 17.36
CA THR A 129 -2.70 -8.29 16.73
C THR A 129 -4.03 -8.28 15.97
N LEU A 130 -4.72 -9.43 15.87
CA LEU A 130 -5.95 -9.55 15.09
C LEU A 130 -7.05 -8.57 15.54
N ARG A 131 -7.28 -8.46 16.85
CA ARG A 131 -8.30 -7.55 17.39
C ARG A 131 -8.05 -6.11 17.00
N LYS A 132 -6.78 -5.70 16.97
CA LYS A 132 -6.36 -4.35 16.57
C LYS A 132 -6.62 -4.15 15.07
N TRP A 133 -6.22 -5.11 14.23
CA TRP A 133 -6.48 -5.07 12.80
C TRP A 133 -7.98 -4.91 12.51
N VAL A 134 -8.82 -5.78 13.07
CA VAL A 134 -10.28 -5.72 12.90
C VAL A 134 -10.88 -4.39 13.36
N SER A 135 -10.39 -3.81 14.46
CA SER A 135 -10.89 -2.51 14.93
C SER A 135 -10.58 -1.34 14.00
N LEU A 136 -9.54 -1.47 13.17
CA LEU A 136 -9.10 -0.39 12.30
C LEU A 136 -9.63 -0.55 10.88
N THR A 137 -9.94 -1.79 10.49
CA THR A 137 -10.59 -2.12 9.22
C THR A 137 -12.10 -2.26 9.33
N ASP A 138 -12.73 -1.94 10.48
CA ASP A 138 -14.17 -2.17 10.69
C ASP A 138 -15.08 -1.44 9.69
N ARG A 139 -14.63 -0.27 9.19
CA ARG A 139 -15.32 0.53 8.16
C ARG A 139 -14.76 0.35 6.77
N LEU A 140 -13.70 -0.43 6.62
CA LEU A 140 -13.03 -0.66 5.34
C LEU A 140 -13.55 -1.96 4.73
N SER A 141 -14.55 -1.85 3.86
CA SER A 141 -14.99 -3.01 3.07
C SER A 141 -13.93 -3.38 2.03
N GLN A 142 -13.98 -4.64 1.57
CA GLN A 142 -13.13 -5.10 0.47
C GLN A 142 -13.32 -4.21 -0.76
N GLU A 143 -14.57 -3.94 -1.14
CA GLU A 143 -14.90 -3.14 -2.33
C GLU A 143 -14.28 -1.74 -2.25
N ILE A 144 -14.32 -1.11 -1.07
CA ILE A 144 -13.71 0.21 -0.84
C ILE A 144 -12.18 0.12 -0.92
N ALA A 145 -11.56 -0.86 -0.25
CA ALA A 145 -10.10 -1.03 -0.30
C ALA A 145 -9.59 -1.22 -1.74
N PHE A 146 -10.27 -2.08 -2.51
CA PHE A 146 -9.93 -2.35 -3.90
C PHE A 146 -10.30 -1.18 -4.84
N ALA A 147 -11.28 -0.36 -4.49
CA ALA A 147 -11.63 0.87 -5.23
C ALA A 147 -10.63 2.01 -4.98
N LEU A 148 -10.03 2.09 -3.79
CA LEU A 148 -9.12 3.16 -3.41
C LEU A 148 -7.64 2.84 -3.65
N GLN A 149 -7.26 1.57 -3.75
CA GLN A 149 -5.88 1.20 -4.10
C GLN A 149 -5.48 1.68 -5.51
N PRO A 150 -4.18 1.80 -5.79
CA PRO A 150 -3.70 2.13 -7.13
C PRO A 150 -4.13 1.11 -8.19
N LEU A 151 -4.17 1.52 -9.46
CA LEU A 151 -4.48 0.60 -10.57
C LEU A 151 -3.43 -0.49 -10.73
N SER A 152 -2.18 -0.22 -10.33
CA SER A 152 -1.11 -1.23 -10.24
C SER A 152 -1.39 -2.33 -9.21
N GLY A 153 -2.35 -2.12 -8.29
CA GLY A 153 -2.57 -3.00 -7.14
C GLY A 153 -1.42 -2.98 -6.13
N ARG A 154 -0.52 -1.99 -6.21
CA ARG A 154 0.62 -1.82 -5.32
C ARG A 154 0.60 -0.44 -4.68
N VAL A 155 0.66 -0.41 -3.36
CA VAL A 155 0.86 0.78 -2.54
C VAL A 155 2.36 0.90 -2.23
N CYS A 156 2.97 2.02 -2.58
CA CYS A 156 4.38 2.31 -2.29
C CYS A 156 4.50 3.39 -1.21
N ALA A 157 5.54 3.31 -0.39
CA ALA A 157 5.88 4.32 0.62
C ALA A 157 6.12 5.74 0.05
N PHE A 158 6.41 5.83 -1.25
CA PHE A 158 6.59 7.09 -1.95
C PHE A 158 5.80 7.12 -3.27
N SER A 159 5.55 8.33 -3.76
CA SER A 159 4.97 8.53 -5.09
C SER A 159 5.98 8.13 -6.16
N ASP A 160 5.63 7.18 -7.01
CA ASP A 160 6.39 6.90 -8.23
C ASP A 160 6.22 8.08 -9.18
N VAL A 161 7.31 8.81 -9.41
CA VAL A 161 7.32 10.04 -10.21
C VAL A 161 8.17 9.85 -11.46
N ILE A 162 7.63 10.31 -12.57
CA ILE A 162 8.28 10.31 -13.88
C ILE A 162 8.42 11.74 -14.39
N PRO A 163 9.46 12.05 -15.18
CA PRO A 163 9.57 13.37 -15.78
C PRO A 163 8.42 13.58 -16.79
N GLU A 164 7.80 14.77 -16.75
CA GLU A 164 6.77 15.16 -17.73
C GLU A 164 7.32 15.15 -19.15
N LEU A 165 8.60 15.53 -19.29
CA LEU A 165 9.34 15.59 -20.54
C LEU A 165 10.57 14.69 -20.42
N LYS A 166 10.68 13.68 -21.29
CA LYS A 166 11.83 12.78 -21.33
C LYS A 166 13.01 13.48 -21.99
N LEU A 167 13.84 14.11 -21.16
CA LEU A 167 15.04 14.85 -21.58
C LEU A 167 16.28 14.04 -21.23
N THR A 168 16.51 12.93 -21.95
CA THR A 168 17.60 11.99 -21.66
C THR A 168 18.95 12.55 -22.09
N HIS A 169 18.95 13.38 -23.14
CA HIS A 169 20.15 13.97 -23.72
C HIS A 169 20.11 15.49 -23.66
N THR A 170 21.29 16.12 -23.67
CA THR A 170 21.43 17.58 -23.69
C THR A 170 20.74 18.20 -24.91
N LYS A 171 20.72 17.50 -26.05
CA LYS A 171 20.06 17.94 -27.29
C LYS A 171 18.55 18.09 -27.12
N ASP A 172 17.91 17.20 -26.38
CA ASP A 172 16.46 17.25 -26.10
C ASP A 172 16.08 18.55 -25.38
N ARG A 173 16.97 19.08 -24.53
CA ARG A 173 16.76 20.37 -23.85
C ARG A 173 16.88 21.55 -24.81
N GLU A 174 17.86 21.50 -25.72
CA GLU A 174 18.07 22.53 -26.74
C GLU A 174 16.87 22.60 -27.69
N GLU A 175 16.34 21.45 -28.14
CA GLU A 175 15.13 21.36 -28.97
C GLU A 175 13.89 21.95 -28.29
N GLN A 176 13.81 21.85 -26.96
CA GLN A 176 12.74 22.42 -26.16
C GLN A 176 13.00 23.86 -25.71
N ASN A 177 14.06 24.51 -26.21
CA ASN A 177 14.49 25.85 -25.82
C ASN A 177 14.71 25.99 -24.30
N LEU A 178 15.09 24.91 -23.63
CA LEU A 178 15.38 24.89 -22.20
C LEU A 178 16.86 25.22 -21.94
N PRO A 179 17.18 25.94 -20.84
CA PRO A 179 18.56 26.21 -20.49
C PRO A 179 19.36 24.92 -20.25
N ARG A 180 20.61 24.91 -20.74
CA ARG A 180 21.57 23.85 -20.43
C ARG A 180 21.93 23.91 -18.94
N ASN A 181 22.15 22.73 -18.35
CA ASN A 181 22.48 22.60 -16.93
C ASN A 181 23.96 22.87 -16.63
N ASP A 182 24.75 23.30 -17.62
CA ASP A 182 26.19 23.55 -17.51
C ASP A 182 26.54 24.96 -17.03
N ARG A 183 25.55 25.84 -16.89
CA ARG A 183 25.71 27.21 -16.37
C ARG A 183 25.15 27.30 -14.96
N GLU A 184 25.88 27.98 -14.09
CA GLU A 184 25.35 28.36 -12.77
C GLU A 184 24.06 29.17 -12.91
N CYS A 185 23.16 28.97 -11.95
CA CYS A 185 21.92 29.73 -11.89
C CYS A 185 22.20 31.08 -11.24
N GLN A 186 21.68 32.16 -11.82
CA GLN A 186 21.84 33.52 -11.28
C GLN A 186 20.89 33.79 -10.12
N SER A 187 19.85 32.96 -9.96
CA SER A 187 18.90 33.03 -8.85
C SER A 187 18.33 31.66 -8.49
N MET A 188 17.79 31.55 -7.28
CA MET A 188 17.05 30.35 -6.84
C MET A 188 15.85 30.05 -7.74
N LYS A 189 15.10 31.09 -8.14
CA LYS A 189 13.94 30.96 -9.03
C LYS A 189 14.33 30.31 -10.36
N GLU A 190 15.40 30.80 -10.97
CA GLU A 190 15.92 30.24 -12.21
C GLU A 190 16.37 28.78 -12.02
N GLY A 191 17.01 28.46 -10.89
CA GLY A 191 17.39 27.09 -10.56
C GLY A 191 16.18 26.15 -10.49
N LEU A 192 15.11 26.57 -9.81
CA LEU A 192 13.86 25.82 -9.72
C LEU A 192 13.19 25.65 -11.09
N ASP A 193 13.17 26.71 -11.91
CA ASP A 193 12.57 26.67 -13.25
C ASP A 193 13.33 25.73 -14.22
N ARG A 194 14.61 25.45 -13.96
CA ARG A 194 15.44 24.54 -14.76
C ARG A 194 15.31 23.07 -14.37
N LEU A 195 14.80 22.77 -13.17
CA LEU A 195 14.60 21.40 -12.70
C LEU A 195 13.58 20.67 -13.58
N PRO A 196 13.77 19.36 -13.84
CA PRO A 196 12.76 18.57 -14.52
C PRO A 196 11.43 18.64 -13.75
N ARG A 197 10.35 18.95 -14.47
CA ARG A 197 9.01 18.80 -13.92
C ARG A 197 8.70 17.32 -13.82
N MET A 198 8.40 16.87 -12.60
CA MET A 198 8.06 15.49 -12.31
C MET A 198 6.55 15.41 -12.09
N LYS A 199 5.91 14.42 -12.69
CA LYS A 199 4.51 14.06 -12.43
C LYS A 199 4.45 12.65 -11.87
N GLN A 200 3.41 12.37 -11.09
CA GLN A 200 3.16 11.00 -10.63
C GLN A 200 2.89 10.08 -11.83
N ARG A 201 3.40 8.86 -11.78
CA ARG A 201 3.10 7.83 -12.78
C ARG A 201 1.64 7.41 -12.63
N GLU A 202 0.90 7.52 -13.72
CA GLU A 202 -0.50 7.11 -13.77
C GLU A 202 -0.69 5.65 -13.35
N GLY A 203 -1.70 5.41 -12.52
CA GLY A 203 -2.03 4.10 -11.98
C GLY A 203 -1.23 3.70 -10.73
N THR A 204 -0.33 4.55 -10.23
CA THR A 204 0.41 4.33 -8.96
C THR A 204 -0.15 5.16 -7.81
N GLU A 205 -1.01 6.13 -8.10
CA GLU A 205 -1.71 6.96 -7.14
C GLU A 205 -2.84 6.21 -6.43
N LEU A 206 -3.00 6.51 -5.14
CA LEU A 206 -4.20 6.15 -4.40
C LEU A 206 -5.38 6.94 -4.96
N ARG A 207 -6.52 6.27 -5.12
CA ARG A 207 -7.70 6.81 -5.80
C ARG A 207 -8.70 7.42 -4.82
N PHE A 208 -8.19 8.24 -3.92
CA PHE A 208 -9.00 8.95 -2.91
C PHE A 208 -9.98 9.93 -3.53
N SER A 209 -11.05 10.21 -2.80
CA SER A 209 -12.05 11.18 -3.15
C SER A 209 -11.45 12.59 -3.19
N ASN A 210 -11.84 13.39 -4.18
CA ASN A 210 -11.34 14.75 -4.27
C ASN A 210 -12.02 15.63 -3.22
N ILE A 211 -11.25 16.12 -2.25
CA ILE A 211 -11.74 17.11 -1.30
C ILE A 211 -11.86 18.45 -2.03
N PRO A 212 -13.05 19.10 -2.01
CA PRO A 212 -13.25 20.36 -2.71
C PRO A 212 -12.36 21.44 -2.11
N LYS A 213 -11.51 22.06 -2.95
CA LYS A 213 -10.66 23.19 -2.54
C LYS A 213 -11.47 24.41 -2.10
N GLN A 214 -12.68 24.54 -2.66
CA GLN A 214 -13.62 25.60 -2.31
C GLN A 214 -14.74 25.00 -1.45
N ALA A 215 -14.77 25.37 -0.16
CA ALA A 215 -15.73 24.85 0.81
C ALA A 215 -17.12 25.54 0.76
N TYR A 216 -17.40 26.31 -0.30
CA TYR A 216 -18.63 27.09 -0.46
C TYR A 216 -19.14 27.08 -1.91
N PRO A 217 -20.43 27.33 -2.16
CA PRO A 217 -20.99 27.39 -3.51
C PRO A 217 -20.38 28.50 -4.38
N PRO A 218 -20.31 28.32 -5.72
CA PRO A 218 -19.94 29.39 -6.64
C PRO A 218 -20.84 30.62 -6.47
N GLY A 219 -20.24 31.81 -6.43
CA GLY A 219 -20.98 33.07 -6.27
C GLY A 219 -21.37 33.44 -4.84
N ALA A 220 -20.86 32.71 -3.82
CA ALA A 220 -21.09 33.07 -2.42
C ALA A 220 -20.55 34.47 -2.09
N THR A 221 -21.35 35.24 -1.34
CA THR A 221 -20.93 36.54 -0.78
C THR A 221 -19.85 36.35 0.29
N PRO A 222 -19.06 37.39 0.63
CA PRO A 222 -18.05 37.29 1.70
C PRO A 222 -18.63 36.78 3.04
N ALA A 223 -19.84 37.21 3.41
CA ALA A 223 -20.52 36.73 4.60
C ALA A 223 -20.87 35.24 4.53
N GLN A 224 -21.34 34.76 3.37
CA GLN A 224 -21.63 33.34 3.15
C GLN A 224 -20.34 32.50 3.12
N ILE A 225 -19.26 33.01 2.53
CA ILE A 225 -17.94 32.35 2.57
C ILE A 225 -17.52 32.12 4.02
N THR A 226 -17.59 33.16 4.86
CA THR A 226 -17.29 33.03 6.29
C THR A 226 -18.19 32.00 6.97
N GLN A 227 -19.49 31.98 6.66
CA GLN A 227 -20.43 30.98 7.19
C GLN A 227 -20.03 29.54 6.82
N TYR A 228 -19.75 29.26 5.55
CA TYR A 228 -19.34 27.93 5.09
C TYR A 228 -17.92 27.54 5.54
N SER A 229 -17.04 28.52 5.82
CA SER A 229 -15.74 28.23 6.43
C SER A 229 -15.85 27.83 7.91
N MET A 230 -16.90 28.28 8.62
CA MET A 230 -17.21 27.82 9.98
C MET A 230 -17.93 26.47 9.99
N ASP A 231 -18.72 26.17 8.95
CA ASP A 231 -19.47 24.94 8.79
C ASP A 231 -19.16 24.25 7.45
N LEU A 232 -18.31 23.21 7.52
CA LEU A 232 -17.87 22.43 6.37
C LEU A 232 -18.92 21.42 5.85
N SER A 233 -20.16 21.45 6.35
CA SER A 233 -21.24 20.56 5.89
C SER A 233 -21.44 20.61 4.38
N TYR A 234 -21.31 21.79 3.74
CA TYR A 234 -21.38 21.90 2.29
C TYR A 234 -20.26 21.14 1.58
N ALA A 235 -19.02 21.28 2.06
CA ALA A 235 -17.86 20.60 1.49
C ALA A 235 -17.99 19.08 1.66
N LEU A 236 -18.39 18.63 2.85
CA LEU A 236 -18.64 17.21 3.13
C LEU A 236 -19.74 16.65 2.22
N ASN A 237 -20.89 17.32 2.14
CA ASN A 237 -21.99 16.89 1.28
C ASN A 237 -21.57 16.84 -0.19
N SER A 238 -20.73 17.78 -0.65
CA SER A 238 -20.18 17.74 -2.02
C SER A 238 -19.36 16.48 -2.28
N VAL A 239 -18.56 16.02 -1.32
CA VAL A 239 -17.81 14.75 -1.40
C VAL A 239 -18.77 13.55 -1.40
N LEU A 240 -19.71 13.53 -0.46
CA LEU A 240 -20.68 12.44 -0.32
C LEU A 240 -21.54 12.29 -1.57
N ASP A 241 -22.06 13.39 -2.13
CA ASP A 241 -22.90 13.37 -3.32
C ASP A 241 -22.14 12.94 -4.58
N SER A 242 -20.83 13.25 -4.65
CA SER A 242 -19.99 12.93 -5.81
C SER A 242 -19.46 11.50 -5.78
N HIS A 243 -19.15 10.96 -4.60
CA HIS A 243 -18.40 9.70 -4.46
C HIS A 243 -19.13 8.61 -3.65
N TYR A 244 -20.08 8.97 -2.77
CA TYR A 244 -20.69 8.06 -1.80
C TYR A 244 -22.22 8.18 -1.70
N LYS A 245 -22.87 8.61 -2.78
CA LYS A 245 -24.30 8.96 -2.78
C LYS A 245 -25.22 7.85 -2.26
N GLU A 246 -24.93 6.60 -2.62
CA GLU A 246 -25.73 5.44 -2.20
C GLU A 246 -25.35 4.91 -0.82
N GLN A 247 -24.08 5.06 -0.44
CA GLN A 247 -23.54 4.54 0.83
C GLN A 247 -22.63 5.59 1.49
N PRO A 248 -23.20 6.63 2.12
CA PRO A 248 -22.43 7.75 2.66
C PRO A 248 -21.39 7.34 3.72
N LEU A 249 -21.64 6.26 4.46
CA LEU A 249 -20.73 5.76 5.49
C LEU A 249 -19.42 5.18 4.90
N ASN A 250 -19.36 4.89 3.61
CA ASN A 250 -18.15 4.37 2.97
C ASN A 250 -17.02 5.41 2.95
N VAL A 251 -17.32 6.70 3.15
CA VAL A 251 -16.31 7.74 3.39
C VAL A 251 -15.43 7.43 4.60
N LEU A 252 -15.97 6.70 5.59
CA LEU A 252 -15.21 6.26 6.76
C LEU A 252 -14.17 5.20 6.41
N GLY A 253 -14.46 4.34 5.41
CA GLY A 253 -13.48 3.38 4.90
C GLY A 253 -12.31 4.06 4.21
N GLU A 254 -12.57 5.12 3.43
CA GLU A 254 -11.50 5.97 2.89
C GLU A 254 -10.67 6.62 4.00
N HIS A 255 -11.34 7.13 5.03
CA HIS A 255 -10.66 7.71 6.19
C HIS A 255 -9.79 6.69 6.95
N CYS A 256 -10.22 5.43 7.08
CA CYS A 256 -9.40 4.37 7.65
C CYS A 256 -8.08 4.23 6.89
N LEU A 257 -8.10 4.18 5.55
CA LEU A 257 -6.89 4.09 4.74
C LEU A 257 -5.97 5.31 4.85
N LEU A 258 -6.54 6.50 5.05
CA LEU A 258 -5.78 7.75 5.21
C LEU A 258 -5.13 7.90 6.59
N THR A 259 -5.82 7.47 7.64
CA THR A 259 -5.35 7.61 9.04
C THR A 259 -4.47 6.47 9.49
N GLU A 260 -4.57 5.31 8.82
CA GLU A 260 -3.66 4.21 9.07
C GLU A 260 -2.27 4.49 8.49
N HIS A 261 -1.29 4.34 9.38
CA HIS A 261 0.15 4.27 9.17
C HIS A 261 0.62 3.16 8.20
N CYS A 262 -0.23 2.63 7.30
CA CYS A 262 0.15 1.62 6.30
C CYS A 262 1.27 2.09 5.36
N VAL A 263 1.59 3.40 5.33
CA VAL A 263 2.57 3.97 4.39
C VAL A 263 3.72 4.74 5.07
N LYS A 264 3.67 5.14 6.35
CA LYS A 264 4.79 5.87 7.01
C LYS A 264 4.93 5.59 8.52
N PRO A 265 6.07 5.06 9.01
CA PRO A 265 6.33 4.93 10.44
C PRO A 265 6.62 6.26 11.15
N GLU A 266 6.91 7.36 10.45
CA GLU A 266 7.30 8.60 11.11
C GLU A 266 6.63 9.84 10.48
N ARG A 267 5.77 10.47 11.29
CA ARG A 267 5.33 11.88 11.26
C ARG A 267 5.06 12.51 9.89
N MET A 268 3.80 12.77 9.61
CA MET A 268 3.43 13.97 8.86
C MET A 268 2.24 14.66 9.52
N VAL A 269 2.55 15.77 10.18
CA VAL A 269 1.60 16.82 10.54
C VAL A 269 1.04 17.35 9.22
N ILE A 270 -0.23 17.09 8.94
CA ILE A 270 -0.96 17.91 7.96
C ILE A 270 -1.45 19.13 8.75
N LEU A 271 -0.72 20.24 8.57
CA LEU A 271 -1.23 21.57 8.84
C LEU A 271 -2.46 21.78 7.96
N LEU A 272 -3.59 22.06 8.61
CA LEU A 272 -4.63 22.93 8.07
C LEU A 272 -4.09 24.37 8.06
#